data_AF-A0A1V4U197-F1
#
_entry.id   AF-A0A1V4U197-F1
#
_cell.length_a   1.000
_cell.length_b   1.000
_cell.length_c   1.000
_cell.angle_alpha   90.00
_cell.angle_beta   90.00
_cell.angle_gamma   90.00
#
_symmetry.space_group_name_H-M   'P 1'
#
loop_
_entity.id
_entity.type
_entity.pdbx_description
1 polymer ?
#
loop_
_entity_poly.entity_id
_entity_poly.type
_entity_poly.pdbx_seq_one_letter_code
_entity_poly.pdbx_strand_id
1 'polypeptide(L)'
;MTGEGIPEQTIRKKADKIRSDASAGGYLLNPDQSFVRELVAGICVNEQRYGYPACPCRLASGSREEDLDIICPCDYRDADLNEFGACYCALYVSAGIASGEAQVTCVPERRPSRKERRKESRSAPVFAGELPEPVWRCRVCGYLCAREGPPLVCPICKASQDRFVRFI
;
A
#
# COMPACT_ATOMS: atom_id res chain seq x y z
N MET A 1 -1.07 11.32 -19.85
CA MET A 1 -1.28 12.01 -18.55
C MET A 1 -0.05 11.79 -17.67
N THR A 2 1.11 12.25 -18.14
CA THR A 2 2.43 11.92 -17.60
C THR A 2 3.02 13.14 -16.93
N GLY A 3 2.87 13.29 -15.60
CA GLY A 3 3.67 14.22 -14.80
C GLY A 3 3.76 15.68 -15.28
N GLU A 4 2.83 16.15 -16.11
CA GLU A 4 2.93 17.47 -16.76
C GLU A 4 3.03 18.57 -15.69
N GLY A 5 4.13 19.31 -15.72
CA GLY A 5 4.41 20.39 -14.76
C GLY A 5 5.26 20.00 -13.54
N ILE A 6 5.59 18.71 -13.33
CA ILE A 6 6.49 18.30 -12.24
C ILE A 6 7.94 18.18 -12.76
N PRO A 7 8.93 18.85 -12.14
CA PRO A 7 10.33 18.70 -12.50
C PRO A 7 10.82 17.26 -12.33
N GLU A 8 11.59 16.73 -13.30
CA GLU A 8 12.13 15.37 -13.27
C GLU A 8 12.96 15.09 -12.01
N GLN A 9 13.70 16.09 -11.53
CA GLN A 9 14.47 15.98 -10.29
C GLN A 9 13.58 15.70 -9.07
N THR A 10 12.37 16.25 -9.03
CA THR A 10 11.40 16.02 -7.96
C THR A 10 10.88 14.59 -8.01
N ILE A 11 10.54 14.10 -9.21
CA ILE A 11 10.09 12.72 -9.42
C ILE A 11 11.17 11.73 -8.99
N ARG A 12 12.41 11.94 -9.42
CA ARG A 12 13.55 11.12 -9.03
C ARG A 12 13.77 11.09 -7.53
N LYS A 13 13.80 12.27 -6.88
CA LYS A 13 13.95 12.35 -5.40
C LYS A 13 12.83 11.61 -4.67
N LYS A 14 11.58 11.73 -5.15
CA LYS A 14 10.43 11.02 -4.55
C LYS A 14 10.54 9.50 -4.77
N ALA A 15 10.96 9.06 -5.96
CA ALA A 15 11.16 7.63 -6.26
C ALA A 15 12.26 7.02 -5.38
N ASP A 16 13.39 7.71 -5.21
CA ASP A 16 14.49 7.28 -4.35
C ASP A 16 14.04 7.18 -2.88
N LYS A 17 13.26 8.17 -2.41
CA LYS A 17 12.65 8.17 -1.08
C LYS A 17 11.72 6.97 -0.89
N ILE A 18 10.77 6.76 -1.80
CA ILE A 18 9.83 5.63 -1.74
C ILE A 18 10.57 4.30 -1.76
N ARG A 19 11.63 4.16 -2.57
CA ARG A 19 12.45 2.95 -2.64
C ARG A 19 13.18 2.68 -1.32
N SER A 20 13.77 3.71 -0.73
CA SER A 20 14.45 3.62 0.57
C SER A 20 13.46 3.22 1.66
N ASP A 21 12.31 3.87 1.73
CA ASP A 21 11.27 3.60 2.72
C ASP A 21 10.67 2.18 2.53
N ALA A 22 10.46 1.75 1.28
CA ALA A 22 10.01 0.39 0.94
C ALA A 22 11.03 -0.65 1.43
N SER A 23 12.31 -0.48 1.09
CA SER A 23 13.39 -1.40 1.46
C SER A 23 13.55 -1.46 2.98
N ALA A 24 13.56 -0.30 3.64
CA ALA A 24 13.58 -0.17 5.09
C ALA A 24 12.33 -0.76 5.75
N GLY A 25 11.21 -0.86 5.03
CA GLY A 25 9.97 -1.51 5.42
C GLY A 25 9.87 -3.00 5.02
N GLY A 26 10.85 -3.56 4.31
CA GLY A 26 10.82 -4.96 3.86
C GLY A 26 9.93 -5.20 2.62
N TYR A 27 9.58 -4.13 1.92
CA TYR A 27 8.80 -4.16 0.68
C TYR A 27 9.70 -3.96 -0.53
N LEU A 28 9.24 -4.46 -1.68
CA LEU A 28 9.92 -4.32 -2.96
C LEU A 28 9.07 -3.49 -3.91
N LEU A 29 9.73 -2.68 -4.73
CA LEU A 29 9.08 -1.97 -5.82
C LEU A 29 9.14 -2.81 -7.10
N ASN A 30 8.26 -2.49 -8.03
CA ASN A 30 8.29 -3.06 -9.37
C ASN A 30 9.68 -2.89 -10.03
N PRO A 31 10.24 -3.93 -10.66
CA PRO A 31 11.55 -3.86 -11.29
C PRO A 31 11.61 -2.87 -12.46
N ASP A 32 10.50 -2.63 -13.16
CA ASP A 32 10.42 -1.68 -14.27
C ASP A 32 10.54 -0.22 -13.77
N GLN A 33 11.72 0.36 -13.98
CA GLN A 33 12.06 1.70 -13.53
C GLN A 33 11.22 2.79 -14.23
N SER A 34 10.92 2.60 -15.51
CA SER A 34 10.07 3.52 -16.28
C SER A 34 8.66 3.54 -15.72
N PHE A 35 8.11 2.35 -15.45
CA PHE A 35 6.77 2.20 -14.89
C PHE A 35 6.67 2.80 -13.49
N VAL A 36 7.62 2.50 -12.60
CA VAL A 36 7.68 3.10 -11.25
C VAL A 36 7.75 4.62 -11.35
N ARG A 37 8.58 5.16 -12.24
CA ARG A 37 8.73 6.60 -12.45
C ARG A 37 7.41 7.26 -12.84
N GLU A 38 6.62 6.64 -13.73
CA GLU A 38 5.31 7.14 -14.14
C GLU A 38 4.31 7.17 -12.98
N LEU A 39 4.27 6.11 -12.17
CA LEU A 39 3.41 6.07 -10.97
C LEU A 39 3.82 7.12 -9.94
N VAL A 40 5.11 7.30 -9.71
CA VAL A 40 5.64 8.34 -8.80
C VAL A 40 5.34 9.73 -9.33
N ALA A 41 5.43 9.95 -10.65
CA ALA A 41 5.01 11.21 -11.26
C ALA A 41 3.53 11.50 -11.00
N GLY A 42 2.66 10.49 -11.12
CA GLY A 42 1.25 10.60 -10.76
C GLY A 42 1.03 10.94 -9.27
N ILE A 43 1.81 10.34 -8.37
CA ILE A 43 1.78 10.66 -6.93
C ILE A 43 2.18 12.13 -6.70
N CYS A 44 3.23 12.62 -7.34
CA CYS A 44 3.66 14.01 -7.24
C CYS A 44 2.60 14.99 -7.75
N VAL A 45 1.95 14.69 -8.87
CA VAL A 45 0.84 15.50 -9.40
C VAL A 45 -0.33 15.53 -8.41
N ASN A 46 -0.69 14.38 -7.85
CA ASN A 46 -1.77 14.29 -6.85
C ASN A 46 -1.43 15.06 -5.58
N GLU A 47 -0.17 14.99 -5.13
CA GLU A 47 0.30 15.72 -3.96
C GLU A 47 0.27 17.24 -4.19
N GLN A 48 0.67 17.72 -5.38
CA GLN A 48 0.55 19.13 -5.74
C GLN A 48 -0.92 19.57 -5.84
N ARG A 49 -1.80 18.71 -6.37
CA ARG A 49 -3.21 19.03 -6.61
C ARG A 49 -4.07 19.01 -5.34
N TYR A 50 -3.90 17.99 -4.51
CA TYR A 50 -4.78 17.73 -3.36
C TYR A 50 -4.11 18.02 -2.01
N GLY A 51 -2.79 18.23 -1.98
CA GLY A 51 -2.02 18.43 -0.76
C GLY A 51 -1.63 17.14 -0.02
N TYR A 52 -1.86 15.97 -0.63
CA TYR A 52 -1.47 14.66 -0.09
C TYR A 52 -1.19 13.65 -1.21
N PRO A 53 -0.34 12.64 -0.98
CA PRO A 53 0.07 11.68 -2.01
C PRO A 53 -1.01 10.61 -2.27
N ALA A 54 -2.14 11.01 -2.86
CA ALA A 54 -3.21 10.10 -3.23
C ALA A 54 -2.72 9.06 -4.26
N CYS A 55 -3.23 7.82 -4.15
CA CYS A 55 -2.91 6.72 -5.08
C CYS A 55 -3.06 7.17 -6.55
N PRO A 56 -2.03 6.97 -7.40
CA PRO A 56 -2.03 7.50 -8.77
C PRO A 56 -3.03 6.80 -9.69
N CYS A 57 -3.47 5.59 -9.33
CA CYS A 57 -4.39 4.78 -10.14
C CYS A 57 -5.82 4.76 -9.59
N ARG A 58 -6.12 5.54 -8.53
CA ARG A 58 -7.47 5.68 -7.98
C ARG A 58 -7.93 7.13 -8.07
N LEU A 59 -9.24 7.31 -8.25
CA LEU A 59 -9.82 8.64 -8.24
C LEU A 59 -9.90 9.17 -6.80
N ALA A 60 -9.12 10.20 -6.50
CA ALA A 60 -9.20 10.92 -5.24
C ALA A 60 -10.46 11.81 -5.21
N SER A 61 -11.10 11.88 -4.05
CA SER A 61 -12.22 12.78 -3.77
C SER A 61 -11.79 14.25 -3.62
N GLY A 62 -10.51 14.48 -3.32
CA GLY A 62 -9.97 15.79 -2.96
C GLY A 62 -10.10 16.12 -1.47
N SER A 63 -10.82 15.32 -0.69
CA SER A 63 -10.86 15.40 0.77
C SER A 63 -9.90 14.40 1.38
N ARG A 64 -8.87 14.87 2.10
CA ARG A 64 -7.90 14.00 2.77
C ARG A 64 -8.57 13.02 3.73
N GLU A 65 -9.65 13.44 4.39
CA GLU A 65 -10.40 12.61 5.33
C GLU A 65 -11.13 11.45 4.64
N GLU A 66 -11.70 11.68 3.44
CA GLU A 66 -12.38 10.63 2.66
C GLU A 66 -11.41 9.67 1.95
N ASP A 67 -10.13 10.04 1.84
CA ASP A 67 -9.11 9.34 1.05
C ASP A 67 -7.93 8.80 1.88
N LEU A 68 -8.00 8.81 3.22
CA LEU A 68 -6.96 8.24 4.09
C LEU A 68 -6.57 6.82 3.68
N ASP A 69 -7.58 6.03 3.28
CA ASP A 69 -7.44 4.64 2.85
C ASP A 69 -6.62 4.46 1.57
N ILE A 70 -6.53 5.50 0.74
CA ILE A 70 -5.80 5.49 -0.55
C ILE A 70 -4.58 6.41 -0.59
N ILE A 71 -4.20 7.05 0.52
CA ILE A 71 -2.91 7.75 0.61
C ILE A 71 -1.80 6.70 0.43
N CYS A 72 -0.86 6.93 -0.48
CA CYS A 72 0.18 5.94 -0.78
C CYS A 72 1.24 5.87 0.35
N PRO A 73 1.57 4.67 0.89
CA PRO A 73 0.98 3.36 0.59
C PRO A 73 -0.40 3.15 1.23
N CYS A 74 -1.36 2.66 0.44
CA CYS A 74 -2.76 2.50 0.83
C CYS A 74 -3.02 1.29 1.73
N ASP A 75 -4.16 1.27 2.43
CA ASP A 75 -4.52 0.19 3.37
C ASP A 75 -4.63 -1.19 2.71
N TYR A 76 -5.00 -1.21 1.42
CA TYR A 76 -5.19 -2.43 0.63
C TYR A 76 -3.89 -3.13 0.21
N ARG A 77 -2.73 -2.45 0.32
CA ARG A 77 -1.46 -2.90 -0.27
C ARG A 77 -1.06 -4.29 0.21
N ASP A 78 -1.12 -4.54 1.52
CA ASP A 78 -0.59 -5.78 2.09
C ASP A 78 -1.47 -6.99 1.74
N ALA A 79 -2.80 -6.81 1.71
CA ALA A 79 -3.73 -7.85 1.26
C ALA A 79 -3.54 -8.15 -0.24
N ASP A 80 -3.39 -7.11 -1.07
CA ASP A 80 -3.11 -7.27 -2.50
C ASP A 80 -1.77 -8.00 -2.75
N LEU A 81 -0.72 -7.65 -2.00
CA LEU A 81 0.57 -8.32 -2.08
C LEU A 81 0.49 -9.80 -1.68
N ASN A 82 -0.30 -10.12 -0.65
CA ASN A 82 -0.49 -11.49 -0.17
C ASN A 82 -1.24 -12.35 -1.19
N GLU A 83 -2.29 -11.83 -1.81
CA GLU A 83 -3.16 -12.62 -2.70
C GLU A 83 -2.70 -12.62 -4.16
N PHE A 84 -2.22 -11.48 -4.66
CA PHE A 84 -1.91 -11.29 -6.09
C PHE A 84 -0.43 -11.01 -6.35
N GLY A 85 0.38 -10.84 -5.31
CA GLY A 85 1.80 -10.53 -5.44
C GLY A 85 2.10 -9.08 -5.84
N ALA A 86 1.10 -8.22 -6.08
CA ALA A 86 1.29 -6.83 -6.42
C ALA A 86 0.17 -5.99 -5.82
N CYS A 87 0.44 -4.74 -5.42
CA CYS A 87 -0.64 -3.82 -5.06
C CYS A 87 -1.46 -3.42 -6.29
N TYR A 88 -2.67 -2.87 -6.10
CA TYR A 88 -3.54 -2.45 -7.22
C TYR A 88 -2.84 -1.69 -8.37
N CYS A 89 -1.97 -0.72 -8.08
CA CYS A 89 -1.23 0.03 -9.10
C CYS A 89 0.07 -0.64 -9.59
N ALA A 90 0.39 -1.84 -9.07
CA ALA A 90 1.63 -2.58 -9.26
C ALA A 90 2.91 -1.80 -8.92
N LEU A 91 2.85 -0.78 -8.04
CA LEU A 91 4.04 -0.07 -7.53
C LEU A 91 4.87 -0.97 -6.61
N TYR A 92 4.19 -1.63 -5.66
CA TYR A 92 4.77 -2.60 -4.74
C TYR A 92 4.49 -4.01 -5.23
N VAL A 93 5.48 -4.88 -5.13
CA VAL A 93 5.40 -6.26 -5.61
C VAL A 93 6.04 -7.25 -4.61
N SER A 94 5.68 -8.52 -4.73
CA SER A 94 6.27 -9.63 -3.99
C SER A 94 7.65 -9.97 -4.53
N ALA A 95 8.41 -10.77 -3.76
CA ALA A 95 9.74 -11.21 -4.17
C ALA A 95 9.73 -12.03 -5.48
N GLY A 96 8.69 -12.85 -5.70
CA GLY A 96 8.55 -13.63 -6.94
C GLY A 96 8.40 -12.75 -8.18
N ILE A 97 7.66 -11.64 -8.09
CA ILE A 97 7.54 -10.70 -9.20
C ILE A 97 8.80 -9.84 -9.35
N ALA A 98 9.38 -9.39 -8.24
CA ALA A 98 10.62 -8.59 -8.26
C ALA A 98 11.81 -9.33 -8.88
N SER A 99 11.88 -10.65 -8.70
CA SER A 99 12.91 -11.53 -9.27
C SER A 99 12.62 -11.99 -10.70
N GLY A 100 11.40 -11.78 -11.20
CA GLY A 100 10.97 -12.25 -12.52
C GLY A 100 10.48 -13.70 -12.56
N GLU A 101 10.39 -14.37 -11.42
CA GLU A 101 9.83 -15.74 -11.29
C GLU A 101 8.31 -15.77 -11.51
N ALA A 102 7.63 -14.64 -11.27
CA ALA A 102 6.20 -14.45 -11.52
C ALA A 102 5.94 -13.14 -12.27
N GLN A 103 4.80 -13.07 -12.94
CA GLN A 103 4.33 -11.87 -13.65
C GLN A 103 3.23 -11.18 -12.85
N VAL A 104 3.14 -9.86 -13.00
CA VAL A 104 2.04 -9.09 -12.40
C VAL A 104 0.72 -9.52 -13.05
N THR A 105 -0.26 -9.88 -12.23
CA THR A 105 -1.62 -10.20 -12.67
C THR A 105 -2.57 -9.02 -12.46
N CYS A 106 -3.77 -9.09 -13.02
CA CYS A 106 -4.81 -8.12 -12.76
C CYS A 106 -5.22 -8.19 -11.28
N VAL A 107 -5.07 -7.08 -10.56
CA VAL A 107 -5.48 -6.95 -9.16
C VAL A 107 -6.88 -6.32 -9.12
N PRO A 108 -7.89 -6.97 -8.53
CA PRO A 108 -9.22 -6.39 -8.38
C PRO A 108 -9.19 -5.17 -7.46
N GLU A 109 -10.12 -4.23 -7.67
CA GLU A 109 -10.27 -3.08 -6.78
C GLU A 109 -10.95 -3.52 -5.46
N ARG A 110 -10.16 -3.57 -4.37
CA ARG A 110 -10.67 -3.86 -3.03
C ARG A 110 -11.38 -2.70 -2.36
N ARG A 111 -11.13 -1.46 -2.81
CA ARG A 111 -11.73 -0.27 -2.20
C ARG A 111 -13.25 -0.32 -2.36
N PRO A 112 -14.04 -0.38 -1.27
CA PRO A 112 -15.50 -0.38 -1.35
C PRO A 112 -16.01 0.88 -2.03
N SER A 113 -17.23 0.88 -2.56
CA SER A 113 -17.80 2.07 -3.17
C SER A 113 -17.92 3.23 -2.16
N ARG A 114 -17.97 4.47 -2.66
CA ARG A 114 -18.16 5.65 -1.79
C ARG A 114 -19.42 5.56 -0.93
N LYS A 115 -20.47 4.89 -1.43
CA LYS A 115 -21.73 4.69 -0.70
C LYS A 115 -21.55 3.71 0.48
N GLU A 116 -20.74 2.67 0.31
CA GLU A 116 -20.42 1.70 1.35
C GLU A 116 -19.53 2.31 2.43
N ARG A 117 -18.43 2.97 2.05
CA ARG A 117 -17.52 3.63 3.00
C ARG A 117 -18.23 4.68 3.87
N ARG A 118 -19.18 5.43 3.30
CA ARG A 118 -20.00 6.41 4.04
C ARG A 118 -21.00 5.78 5.01
N LYS A 119 -21.39 4.52 4.80
CA LYS A 119 -22.21 3.76 5.77
C LYS A 119 -21.34 3.26 6.92
N GLU A 120 -20.16 2.75 6.61
CA GLU A 120 -19.18 2.28 7.60
C GLU A 120 -18.66 3.41 8.50
N SER A 121 -18.39 4.60 7.94
CA SER A 121 -17.98 5.75 8.77
C SER A 121 -19.08 6.25 9.73
N ARG A 122 -20.32 5.75 9.58
CA ARG A 122 -21.49 6.10 10.41
C ARG A 122 -21.89 4.96 11.37
N SER A 123 -21.24 3.80 11.32
CA SER A 123 -21.53 2.72 12.26
C SER A 123 -21.00 3.05 13.66
N ALA A 124 -21.72 2.56 14.67
CA ALA A 124 -21.47 2.81 16.08
C ALA A 124 -20.06 2.35 16.52
N PRO A 125 -19.50 2.91 17.61
CA PRO A 125 -18.20 2.50 18.13
C PRO A 125 -18.14 0.99 18.36
N VAL A 126 -17.00 0.40 17.97
CA VAL A 126 -16.71 -1.02 18.17
C VAL A 126 -16.76 -1.31 19.67
N PHE A 127 -17.73 -2.12 20.11
CA PHE A 127 -17.83 -2.56 21.50
C PHE A 127 -16.63 -3.45 21.84
N ALA A 128 -16.07 -3.27 23.04
CA ALA A 128 -14.95 -4.05 23.53
C ALA A 128 -15.36 -5.54 23.63
N GLY A 129 -14.86 -6.37 22.71
CA GLY A 129 -15.06 -7.82 22.74
C GLY A 129 -14.65 -8.52 21.45
N GLU A 130 -14.94 -7.93 20.28
CA GLU A 130 -14.64 -8.52 18.97
C GLU A 130 -13.91 -7.49 18.10
N LEU A 131 -12.71 -7.85 17.65
CA LEU A 131 -11.95 -7.03 16.71
C LEU A 131 -12.46 -7.31 15.28
N PRO A 132 -12.59 -6.28 14.43
CA PRO A 132 -13.03 -6.46 13.04
C PRO A 132 -12.04 -7.29 12.22
N GLU A 133 -10.76 -7.29 12.61
CA GLU A 133 -9.69 -8.00 11.91
C GLU A 133 -8.85 -8.81 12.91
N PRO A 134 -8.29 -9.97 12.49
CA PRO A 134 -7.37 -10.71 13.33
C PRO A 134 -6.08 -9.92 13.54
N VAL A 135 -5.47 -10.10 14.71
CA VAL A 135 -4.19 -9.49 15.07
C VAL A 135 -3.07 -10.50 14.85
N TRP A 136 -2.06 -10.11 14.10
CA TRP A 136 -0.87 -10.91 13.83
C TRP A 136 0.32 -10.39 14.62
N ARG A 137 1.10 -11.30 15.22
CA ARG A 137 2.32 -10.99 15.97
C ARG A 137 3.54 -11.61 15.31
N CYS A 138 4.56 -10.80 15.04
CA CYS A 138 5.88 -11.28 14.65
C CYS A 138 6.55 -11.99 15.85
N ARG A 139 6.93 -13.26 15.71
CA ARG A 139 7.61 -14.04 16.77
C ARG A 139 9.02 -13.54 17.10
N VAL A 140 9.61 -12.69 16.26
CA VAL A 140 11.00 -12.22 16.41
C VAL A 140 11.10 -10.96 17.25
N CYS A 141 10.37 -9.91 16.84
CA CYS A 141 10.46 -8.59 17.44
C CYS A 141 9.17 -8.15 18.16
N GLY A 142 8.09 -8.93 18.06
CA GLY A 142 6.82 -8.59 18.68
C GLY A 142 5.96 -7.58 17.94
N TYR A 143 6.33 -7.15 16.72
CA TYR A 143 5.47 -6.29 15.89
C TYR A 143 4.05 -6.86 15.76
N LEU A 144 3.05 -6.00 15.96
CA LEU A 144 1.63 -6.32 15.88
C LEU A 144 0.97 -5.56 14.73
N CYS A 145 0.11 -6.25 13.97
CA CYS A 145 -0.74 -5.64 12.95
C CYS A 145 -2.11 -6.31 12.91
N ALA A 146 -3.18 -5.52 12.84
CA ALA A 146 -4.55 -6.00 12.65
C ALA A 146 -4.92 -5.92 11.17
N ARG A 147 -4.97 -7.07 10.49
CA ARG A 147 -5.15 -7.21 9.04
C ARG A 147 -5.66 -8.62 8.71
N GLU A 148 -6.30 -8.80 7.56
CA GLU A 148 -6.71 -10.12 7.04
C GLU A 148 -5.57 -11.16 7.11
N GLY A 149 -4.35 -10.75 6.73
CA GLY A 149 -3.13 -11.54 6.86
C GLY A 149 -1.93 -10.70 7.29
N PRO A 150 -0.85 -11.32 7.80
CA PRO A 150 0.37 -10.59 8.15
C PRO A 150 1.08 -10.11 6.88
N PRO A 151 1.94 -9.09 6.96
CA PRO A 151 2.75 -8.68 5.81
C PRO A 151 3.72 -9.80 5.39
N LEU A 152 4.06 -9.86 4.10
CA LEU A 152 5.02 -10.83 3.55
C LEU A 152 6.38 -10.82 4.28
N VAL A 153 6.78 -9.64 4.75
CA VAL A 153 8.01 -9.41 5.51
C VAL A 153 7.70 -8.46 6.67
N CYS A 154 8.24 -8.74 7.85
CA CYS A 154 8.07 -7.89 9.01
C CYS A 154 8.72 -6.51 8.77
N PRO A 155 7.97 -5.41 8.92
CA PRO A 155 8.49 -4.07 8.66
C PRO A 155 9.56 -3.63 9.66
N ILE A 156 9.64 -4.29 10.81
CA ILE A 156 10.62 -3.96 11.86
C ILE A 156 11.89 -4.79 11.72
N CYS A 157 11.78 -6.12 11.76
CA CYS A 157 12.94 -7.02 11.84
C CYS A 157 13.26 -7.81 10.57
N LYS A 158 12.49 -7.63 9.49
CA LYS A 158 12.65 -8.32 8.20
C LYS A 158 12.47 -9.84 8.22
N ALA A 159 11.95 -10.39 9.32
CA ALA A 159 11.49 -11.77 9.37
C ALA A 159 10.38 -12.03 8.32
N SER A 160 10.44 -13.18 7.67
CA SER A 160 9.45 -13.66 6.70
C SER A 160 8.07 -13.92 7.33
N GLN A 161 7.05 -13.96 6.48
CA GLN A 161 5.64 -14.11 6.87
C GLN A 161 5.34 -15.34 7.74
N ASP A 162 6.02 -16.46 7.51
CA ASP A 162 5.88 -17.73 8.26
C ASP A 162 6.28 -17.59 9.75
N ARG A 163 6.96 -16.49 10.10
CA ARG A 163 7.33 -16.16 11.48
C ARG A 163 6.27 -15.35 12.22
N PHE A 164 5.13 -15.06 11.59
CA PHE A 164 3.96 -14.49 12.26
C PHE A 164 3.05 -15.57 12.84
N VAL A 165 2.37 -15.23 13.93
CA VAL A 165 1.32 -16.04 14.52
C VAL A 165 0.09 -15.19 14.77
N ARG A 166 -1.10 -15.79 14.65
CA ARG A 166 -2.33 -15.13 15.09
C ARG A 166 -2.27 -14.95 16.60
N PHE A 167 -2.48 -13.72 17.05
CA PHE A 167 -2.44 -13.32 18.45
C PHE A 167 -3.84 -13.27 19.05
N ILE A 168 -4.80 -12.65 18.33
CA ILE A 168 -6.23 -12.53 18.66
C ILE A 168 -7.01 -12.68 17.34
#